data_AF-A0A9C6TSB6-F1
#
_entry.id   AF-A0A9C6TSB6-F1
#
_cell.length_a   1.000
_cell.length_b   1.000
_cell.length_c   1.000
_cell.angle_alpha   90.00
_cell.angle_beta   90.00
_cell.angle_gamma   90.00
#
_symmetry.space_group_name_H-M   'P 1'
#
loop_
_entity.id
_entity.type
_entity.pdbx_description
1 polymer ?
#
loop_
_entity_poly.entity_id
_entity_poly.type
_entity_poly.pdbx_seq_one_letter_code
_entity_poly.pdbx_strand_id
1 'polypeptide(L)'
;MHHGITFTTTGSRTRTRARMEESSNGNLHIVGSFKTDVDPNFKLCLTSRVSAADFNMGYCMTGTLERGCKRTNSFQVTHFAVIRRLEVPTPTT
;
A
#
# COMPACT_ATOMS: atom_id res chain seq x y z
N MET A 1 19.47 4.86 9.15
CA MET A 1 19.12 3.49 8.72
C MET A 1 17.94 3.58 7.76
N HIS A 2 18.11 3.27 6.47
CA HIS A 2 17.01 3.24 5.51
C HIS A 2 16.34 1.86 5.58
N HIS A 3 15.17 1.76 6.21
CA HIS A 3 14.38 0.53 6.19
C HIS A 3 13.78 0.34 4.79
N GLY A 4 14.44 -0.46 3.96
CA GLY A 4 13.92 -0.86 2.65
C GLY A 4 12.81 -1.90 2.81
N ILE A 5 11.58 -1.54 2.46
CA ILE A 5 10.45 -2.47 2.49
C ILE A 5 10.52 -3.39 1.26
N THR A 6 10.50 -4.70 1.50
CA THR A 6 10.50 -5.71 0.44
C THR A 6 9.08 -6.23 0.23
N PHE A 7 8.45 -5.83 -0.87
CA PHE A 7 7.17 -6.40 -1.30
C PHE A 7 7.41 -7.73 -2.01
N THR A 8 6.64 -8.76 -1.65
CA THR A 8 6.66 -10.07 -2.32
C THR A 8 5.29 -10.36 -2.91
N THR A 9 5.23 -10.54 -4.23
CA THR A 9 4.05 -11.09 -4.92
C THR A 9 4.14 -12.61 -4.95
N THR A 10 3.00 -13.29 -4.75
CA THR A 10 2.88 -14.74 -4.84
C THR A 10 3.24 -15.20 -6.27
N GLY A 11 4.31 -15.99 -6.41
CA GLY A 11 4.69 -16.65 -7.67
C GLY A 11 6.04 -16.25 -8.27
N SER A 12 6.62 -15.09 -7.94
CA SER A 12 7.99 -14.73 -8.35
C SER A 12 8.60 -13.67 -7.45
N ARG A 13 9.78 -13.95 -6.88
CA ARG A 13 10.48 -13.08 -5.94
C ARG A 13 11.11 -11.89 -6.67
N THR A 14 10.29 -10.91 -6.99
CA THR A 14 10.71 -9.69 -7.70
C THR A 14 11.09 -8.61 -6.69
N ARG A 15 12.34 -8.14 -6.74
CA ARG A 15 12.80 -7.04 -5.88
C ARG A 15 12.23 -5.71 -6.39
N THR A 16 11.35 -5.11 -5.60
CA THR A 16 10.77 -3.78 -5.83
C THR A 16 11.57 -2.73 -5.05
N ARG A 17 11.83 -1.56 -5.66
CA ARG A 17 12.34 -0.39 -4.92
C ARG A 17 11.16 0.52 -4.62
N ALA A 18 10.94 0.84 -3.35
CA ALA A 18 9.88 1.72 -2.94
C ALA A 18 10.31 2.58 -1.75
N ARG A 19 9.76 3.78 -1.68
CA ARG A 19 9.83 4.67 -0.52
C ARG A 19 8.46 4.71 0.14
N MET A 20 8.47 4.67 1.46
CA MET A 20 7.28 4.88 2.28
C MET A 20 7.37 6.27 2.91
N GLU A 21 6.28 7.01 2.84
CA GLU A 21 6.13 8.34 3.41
C GLU A 21 4.79 8.42 4.14
N GLU A 22 4.85 8.74 5.43
CA GLU A 22 3.67 9.06 6.22
C GLU A 22 3.34 10.55 6.02
N SER A 23 2.08 10.83 5.73
CA SER A 23 1.54 12.19 5.67
C SER A 23 0.92 12.57 7.00
N SER A 24 1.02 13.85 7.36
CA SER A 24 0.51 14.41 8.63
C SER A 24 -1.01 14.24 8.84
N ASN A 25 -1.75 13.84 7.81
CA ASN A 25 -3.18 13.58 7.86
C ASN A 25 -3.56 12.11 8.18
N GLY A 26 -2.57 11.26 8.47
CA GLY A 26 -2.75 9.83 8.76
C GLY A 26 -2.78 8.95 7.50
N ASN A 27 -2.37 9.49 6.36
CA ASN A 27 -2.19 8.70 5.13
C ASN A 27 -0.78 8.15 5.04
N LEU A 28 -0.67 6.92 4.55
CA LEU A 28 0.58 6.25 4.26
C LEU A 28 0.70 6.09 2.75
N HIS A 29 1.75 6.69 2.19
CA HIS A 29 2.07 6.59 0.78
C HIS A 29 3.26 5.67 0.59
N ILE A 30 3.10 4.69 -0.29
CA ILE A 30 4.19 3.81 -0.74
C ILE A 30 4.31 4.01 -2.23
N VAL A 31 5.41 4.61 -2.66
CA VAL A 31 5.68 4.93 -4.06
C VAL A 31 6.91 4.17 -4.49
N GLY A 32 6.84 3.48 -5.63
CA GLY A 32 7.95 2.67 -6.07
C GLY A 32 7.86 2.18 -7.51
N SER A 33 8.83 1.34 -7.84
CA SER A 33 8.98 0.77 -9.18
C SER A 33 9.19 -0.74 -9.10
N PHE A 34 8.33 -1.51 -9.78
CA PHE A 34 8.64 -2.87 -10.20
C PHE A 34 9.79 -2.80 -11.23
N LYS A 35 10.80 -3.68 -11.12
CA LYS A 35 12.12 -3.68 -11.81
C LYS A 35 12.28 -2.84 -13.11
N THR A 36 13.50 -2.27 -13.24
CA THR A 36 14.13 -1.54 -14.38
C THR A 36 13.69 -0.11 -14.67
N ASP A 37 12.63 0.40 -14.04
CA ASP A 37 12.21 1.79 -14.27
C ASP A 37 12.78 2.77 -13.26
N VAL A 38 13.29 3.89 -13.78
CA VAL A 38 13.78 5.03 -13.00
C VAL A 38 12.61 5.76 -12.35
N ASP A 39 11.47 5.83 -13.04
CA ASP A 39 10.27 6.49 -12.57
C ASP A 39 9.38 5.54 -11.75
N PRO A 40 8.65 6.06 -10.73
CA PRO A 40 7.67 5.27 -10.00
C PRO A 40 6.60 4.72 -10.95
N ASN A 41 6.48 3.39 -11.00
CA ASN A 41 5.43 2.74 -11.78
C ASN A 41 4.25 2.29 -10.93
N PHE A 42 4.28 2.56 -9.63
CA PHE A 42 3.10 2.46 -8.78
C PHE A 42 3.11 3.46 -7.63
N LYS A 43 1.90 3.75 -7.15
CA LYS A 43 1.62 4.52 -5.93
C LYS A 43 0.51 3.81 -5.17
N LEU A 44 0.82 3.38 -3.96
CA LEU A 44 -0.15 2.86 -3.01
C LEU A 44 -0.43 3.95 -1.98
N CYS A 45 -1.70 4.30 -1.83
CA CYS A 45 -2.20 5.20 -0.80
C CYS A 45 -3.02 4.37 0.18
N LEU A 46 -2.72 4.48 1.46
CA LEU A 46 -3.51 3.91 2.55
C LEU A 46 -3.88 5.04 3.52
N THR A 47 -5.05 4.96 4.13
CA THR A 47 -5.49 5.90 5.15
C THR A 47 -6.07 5.16 6.34
N SER A 48 -5.79 5.68 7.53
CA SER A 48 -6.45 5.26 8.77
C SER A 48 -7.86 5.86 8.92
N ARG A 49 -8.27 6.78 8.04
CA ARG A 49 -9.63 7.33 7.99
C ARG A 49 -10.57 6.35 7.30
N VAL A 50 -10.82 5.24 7.96
CA VAL A 50 -11.69 4.17 7.47
C VAL A 50 -13.17 4.56 7.63
N SER A 51 -13.99 4.22 6.63
CA SER A 51 -15.44 4.40 6.72
C SER A 51 -16.05 3.46 7.77
N ALA A 52 -17.24 3.77 8.29
CA ALA A 52 -17.94 2.88 9.22
C ALA A 52 -18.20 1.49 8.61
N ALA A 53 -18.47 1.42 7.30
CA ALA A 53 -18.66 0.16 6.58
C ALA A 53 -17.37 -0.67 6.53
N ASP A 54 -16.25 -0.05 6.18
CA ASP A 54 -14.95 -0.72 6.14
C ASP A 54 -14.46 -1.14 7.52
N PHE A 55 -14.73 -0.32 8.53
CA PHE A 55 -14.45 -0.64 9.92
C PHE A 55 -15.25 -1.87 10.38
N ASN A 56 -16.54 -1.95 10.03
CA ASN A 56 -17.39 -3.11 10.34
C ASN A 56 -16.94 -4.37 9.60
N MET A 57 -16.27 -4.25 8.45
CA MET A 57 -15.63 -5.36 7.75
C MET A 57 -14.28 -5.77 8.37
N GLY A 58 -13.83 -5.09 9.44
CA GLY A 58 -12.62 -5.40 10.18
C GLY A 58 -11.35 -4.78 9.58
N TYR A 59 -11.46 -3.75 8.75
CA TYR A 59 -10.29 -3.06 8.20
C TYR A 59 -9.79 -1.94 9.11
N CYS A 60 -8.47 -1.80 9.26
CA CYS A 60 -7.83 -0.70 9.98
C CYS A 60 -7.26 0.38 9.05
N MET A 61 -7.01 0.04 7.79
CA MET A 61 -6.63 0.99 6.75
C MET A 61 -7.24 0.59 5.42
N THR A 62 -7.60 1.58 4.62
CA THR A 62 -8.12 1.40 3.27
C THR A 62 -7.43 2.36 2.31
N GLY A 63 -7.52 2.10 1.02
CA GLY A 63 -7.08 3.03 -0.01
C GLY A 63 -6.98 2.36 -1.37
N THR A 64 -6.03 2.84 -2.17
CA THR A 64 -5.96 2.51 -3.60
C THR A 64 -4.53 2.24 -4.04
N LEU A 65 -4.39 1.30 -4.97
CA LEU A 65 -3.17 1.06 -5.71
C LEU A 65 -3.32 1.63 -7.12
N GLU A 66 -2.48 2.59 -7.43
CA GLU A 66 -2.36 3.20 -8.74
C GLU A 66 -1.13 2.66 -9.46
N ARG A 67 -1.28 2.37 -10.76
CA ARG A 67 -0.18 2.00 -11.64
C ARG A 67 0.13 3.14 -12.59
N GLY A 68 1.40 3.45 -12.76
CA GLY A 68 1.87 4.44 -13.73
C GLY A 68 1.79 3.91 -15.16
N CYS A 69 1.22 4.70 -16.07
CA CYS A 69 1.23 4.47 -17.51
C CYS A 69 2.24 5.40 -18.17
N LYS A 70 3.37 4.84 -18.63
CA LYS A 70 4.44 5.62 -19.27
C LYS A 70 3.99 6.38 -20.51
N ARG A 71 3.08 5.80 -21.30
CA ARG A 71 2.59 6.40 -22.54
C ARG A 71 1.85 7.71 -22.30
N THR A 72 1.12 7.80 -21.20
CA THR A 72 0.26 8.96 -20.88
C THR A 72 0.82 9.80 -19.73
N ASN A 73 1.97 9.41 -19.17
CA ASN A 73 2.56 10.00 -17.98
C ASN A 73 1.54 10.21 -16.84
N SER A 74 0.66 9.23 -16.63
CA SER A 74 -0.44 9.33 -15.67
C SER A 74 -0.54 8.08 -14.81
N PHE A 75 -1.12 8.24 -13.62
CA PHE A 75 -1.46 7.14 -12.73
C PHE A 75 -2.92 6.75 -12.94
N GLN A 76 -3.17 5.44 -12.98
CA GLN A 76 -4.52 4.88 -13.04
C GLN A 76 -4.73 3.96 -11.85
N VAL A 77 -5.83 4.16 -11.13
CA VAL A 77 -6.26 3.24 -10.07
C VAL A 77 -6.54 1.86 -10.68
N THR A 78 -5.94 0.84 -10.10
CA THR A 78 -6.10 -0.55 -10.56
C THR A 78 -6.78 -1.43 -9.53
N HIS A 79 -6.56 -1.19 -8.23
CA HIS A 79 -7.08 -2.02 -7.16
C HIS A 79 -7.43 -1.18 -5.93
N PHE A 80 -8.41 -1.67 -5.17
CA PHE A 80 -8.60 -1.26 -3.78
C PHE A 80 -7.62 -2.02 -2.89
N ALA A 81 -7.05 -1.33 -1.92
CA ALA A 81 -6.12 -1.88 -0.94
C ALA A 81 -6.74 -1.76 0.45
N VAL A 82 -6.69 -2.86 1.20
CA VAL A 82 -7.22 -2.91 2.57
C VAL A 82 -6.24 -3.64 3.48
N ILE A 83 -6.13 -3.19 4.73
CA ILE A 83 -5.38 -3.86 5.77
C ILE A 83 -6.38 -4.25 6.87
N ARG A 84 -6.38 -5.53 7.23
CA ARG A 84 -7.23 -6.07 8.31
C ARG A 84 -6.65 -5.70 9.67
N ARG A 85 -7.55 -5.47 10.63
CA ARG A 85 -7.20 -5.39 12.05
C ARG A 85 -6.60 -6.74 12.46
N LEU A 86 -5.45 -6.71 13.13
CA LEU A 86 -4.95 -7.88 13.83
C LEU A 86 -5.83 -8.08 15.06
N GLU A 87 -6.61 -9.15 15.09
CA GLU A 87 -7.19 -9.63 16.33
C GLU A 87 -6.03 -10.15 17.18
N VAL A 88 -5.67 -9.39 18.22
CA VAL A 88 -4.81 -9.94 19.28
C VAL A 88 -5.70 -10.95 20.01
N PRO A 89 -5.35 -12.25 20.04
CA PRO A 89 -6.11 -13.21 20.82
C PRO A 89 -6.15 -12.70 22.26
N THR A 90 -7.35 -12.45 22.79
CA THR A 90 -7.50 -12.22 24.22
C THR A 90 -6.95 -13.45 24.93
N PRO A 91 -6.02 -13.31 25.89
CA PRO A 91 -5.59 -14.44 26.69
C PRO A 91 -6.83 -14.99 27.40
N THR A 92 -7.22 -16.22 27.06
CA THR A 92 -8.22 -16.99 27.82
C THR A 92 -7.71 -17.12 29.24
N THR A 93 -8.43 -16.52 30.18
CA THR A 93 -8.21 -16.65 31.63
C THR A 93 -8.54 -18.06 32.09
#